data_AF-A0A2K5J0D5-F1
#
_entry.id   AF-A0A2K5J0D5-F1
#
_cell.length_a   1.000
_cell.length_b   1.000
_cell.length_c   1.000
_cell.angle_alpha   90.00
_cell.angle_beta   90.00
_cell.angle_gamma   90.00
#
_symmetry.space_group_name_H-M   'P 1'
#
loop_
_entity.id
_entity.type
_entity.pdbx_description
1 polymer ?
#
loop_
_entity_poly.entity_id
_entity_poly.type
_entity_poly.pdbx_seq_one_letter_code
_entity_poly.pdbx_strand_id
1 'polypeptide(L)'
;MAKSRGHLYLWMCLTAALASFLVGFMVGWFIKPLKESTTSVRYHQSIRWELVSEMKAENIKSFLRSFTKLPHLAGTEQNFLLAKEIQTQWKKFGLDSAKLVHYDVLLSYPNETNANYISIVDEHETEIFKTSYFEPTPDGYENVTNIVPPYNAFSAQGMPEGDLVYVNYARTEDFFKLEREMGINCTGKIVIARYGKIFRGNKVKNAMLAGAIGIILYSDPADYFAPEVQPYPKGWNLPGTAAQRGNVLNLNGAGDPLTPGYPAKGTSYLLQVATTNMLENHFLESMMLSLILKIKPTLVWPGKK
;
A
#
# COMPACT_ATOMS: atom_id res chain seq x y z
N MET A 1 -68.11 69.73 30.84
CA MET A 1 -66.64 69.57 31.05
C MET A 1 -66.18 68.10 31.06
N ALA A 2 -66.74 67.21 30.21
CA ALA A 2 -66.37 65.78 30.21
C ALA A 2 -65.40 65.38 29.07
N LYS A 3 -65.13 66.27 28.10
CA LYS A 3 -64.37 65.94 26.88
C LYS A 3 -62.85 66.09 27.00
N SER A 4 -62.34 66.69 28.09
CA SER A 4 -60.92 67.06 28.26
C SER A 4 -60.08 65.99 28.98
N ARG A 5 -60.67 65.18 29.87
CA ARG A 5 -59.93 64.17 30.64
C ARG A 5 -59.57 62.93 29.82
N GLY A 6 -60.43 62.50 28.89
CA GLY A 6 -60.16 61.34 28.02
C GLY A 6 -58.98 61.55 27.07
N HIS A 7 -58.79 62.78 26.56
CA HIS A 7 -57.63 63.12 25.74
C HIS A 7 -56.32 63.05 26.53
N LEU A 8 -56.33 63.49 27.78
CA LEU A 8 -55.14 63.47 28.65
C LEU A 8 -54.66 62.03 28.93
N TYR A 9 -55.58 61.11 29.25
CA TYR A 9 -55.26 59.69 29.43
C TYR A 9 -54.76 59.03 28.15
N LEU A 10 -55.35 59.37 27.00
CA LEU A 10 -54.90 58.85 25.70
C LEU A 10 -53.46 59.31 25.38
N TRP A 11 -53.13 60.58 25.65
CA TRP A 11 -51.78 61.10 25.48
C TRP A 11 -50.78 60.44 26.43
N MET A 12 -51.15 60.20 27.69
CA MET A 12 -50.29 59.47 28.63
C MET A 12 -50.03 58.03 28.16
N CYS A 13 -51.04 57.30 27.70
CA CYS A 13 -50.87 55.95 27.16
C CYS A 13 -49.97 55.92 25.91
N LEU A 14 -50.13 56.90 25.00
CA LEU A 14 -49.26 57.04 23.82
C LEU A 14 -47.81 57.31 24.19
N THR A 15 -47.56 58.19 25.17
CA THR A 15 -46.19 58.46 25.62
C THR A 15 -45.55 57.25 26.30
N ALA A 16 -46.31 56.50 27.09
CA ALA A 16 -45.82 55.28 27.72
C ALA A 16 -45.49 54.21 26.67
N ALA A 17 -46.36 54.01 25.68
CA ALA A 17 -46.13 53.06 24.58
C ALA A 17 -44.89 53.42 23.75
N LEU A 18 -44.70 54.71 23.45
CA LEU A 18 -43.53 55.20 22.73
C LEU A 18 -42.24 54.99 23.54
N ALA A 19 -42.28 55.27 24.85
CA ALA A 19 -41.16 55.03 25.74
C ALA A 19 -40.80 53.53 25.82
N SER A 20 -41.80 52.65 25.94
CA SER A 20 -41.59 51.19 25.93
C SER A 20 -41.01 50.70 24.59
N PHE A 21 -41.48 51.26 23.47
CA PHE A 21 -40.95 50.92 22.14
C PHE A 21 -39.49 51.39 21.99
N LEU A 22 -39.17 52.61 22.43
CA LEU A 22 -37.81 53.14 22.38
C LEU A 22 -36.86 52.36 23.29
N VAL A 23 -37.30 51.97 24.50
CA VAL A 23 -36.51 51.09 25.39
C VAL A 23 -36.31 49.72 24.76
N GLY A 24 -37.37 49.11 24.22
CA GLY A 24 -37.26 47.82 23.53
C GLY A 24 -36.35 47.88 22.30
N PHE A 25 -36.41 48.98 21.54
CA PHE A 25 -35.53 49.22 20.40
C PHE A 25 -34.08 49.41 20.83
N MET A 26 -33.82 50.19 21.89
CA MET A 26 -32.46 50.36 22.43
C MET A 26 -31.90 49.03 22.95
N VAL A 27 -32.68 48.27 23.70
CA VAL A 27 -32.30 46.94 24.18
C VAL A 27 -32.02 46.00 23.00
N GLY A 28 -32.88 45.95 21.98
CA GLY A 28 -32.65 45.14 20.77
C GLY A 28 -31.48 45.62 19.91
N TRP A 29 -31.22 46.93 19.86
CA TRP A 29 -30.12 47.52 19.07
C TRP A 29 -28.75 47.28 19.71
N PHE A 30 -28.70 47.29 21.05
CA PHE A 30 -27.46 47.04 21.81
C PHE A 30 -27.23 45.55 22.12
N ILE A 31 -28.26 44.70 22.08
CA ILE A 31 -28.13 43.23 22.03
C ILE A 31 -27.96 42.79 20.57
N LYS A 32 -26.88 43.23 19.91
CA LYS A 32 -26.36 42.47 18.77
C LYS A 32 -25.49 41.35 19.36
N PRO A 33 -25.72 40.07 19.01
CA PRO A 33 -24.81 39.01 19.45
C PRO A 33 -23.40 39.36 18.96
N LEU A 34 -22.46 39.43 19.90
CA LEU A 34 -21.05 39.52 19.59
C LEU A 34 -20.72 38.43 18.56
N LYS A 35 -20.14 38.85 17.45
CA LYS A 35 -19.85 38.03 16.28
C LYS A 35 -18.83 36.94 16.64
N GLU A 36 -19.29 35.80 17.16
CA GLU A 36 -18.47 34.63 17.52
C GLU A 36 -17.66 34.04 16.34
N SER A 37 -17.97 34.45 15.11
CA SER A 37 -17.29 34.00 13.89
C SER A 37 -15.88 34.58 13.69
N THR A 38 -15.54 35.76 14.22
CA THR A 38 -14.25 36.41 13.88
C THR A 38 -13.10 35.96 14.78
N THR A 39 -13.38 35.68 16.06
CA THR A 39 -12.37 35.25 17.04
C THR A 39 -11.98 33.78 16.84
N SER A 40 -12.97 32.91 16.58
CA SER A 40 -12.75 31.47 16.32
C SER A 40 -11.92 31.23 15.06
N VAL A 41 -12.24 31.90 13.94
CA VAL A 41 -11.49 31.77 12.68
C VAL A 41 -10.03 32.25 12.84
N ARG A 42 -9.81 33.39 13.53
CA ARG A 42 -8.46 33.92 13.78
C ARG A 42 -7.64 33.03 14.72
N TYR A 43 -8.28 32.45 15.73
CA TYR A 43 -7.68 31.50 16.67
C TYR A 43 -7.31 30.15 15.99
N HIS A 44 -8.20 29.59 15.18
CA HIS A 44 -7.87 28.38 14.40
C HIS A 44 -6.76 28.63 13.38
N GLN A 45 -6.69 29.85 12.82
CA GLN A 45 -5.61 30.24 11.93
C GLN A 45 -4.27 30.37 12.67
N SER A 46 -4.23 30.79 13.94
CA SER A 46 -3.00 30.88 14.73
C SER A 46 -2.48 29.50 15.16
N ILE A 47 -3.33 28.61 15.67
CA ILE A 47 -2.92 27.25 16.07
C ILE A 47 -2.40 26.43 14.87
N ARG A 48 -3.07 26.54 13.71
CA ARG A 48 -2.59 25.90 12.48
C ARG A 48 -1.22 26.43 12.06
N TRP A 49 -1.02 27.74 12.16
CA TRP A 49 0.28 28.35 11.84
C TRP A 49 1.36 27.80 12.77
N GLU A 50 1.12 27.86 14.08
CA GLU A 50 2.04 27.36 15.11
C GLU A 50 2.43 25.91 14.83
N LEU A 51 1.46 25.03 14.60
CA LEU A 51 1.69 23.63 14.26
C LEU A 51 2.58 23.46 13.01
N VAL A 52 2.23 24.10 11.90
CA VAL A 52 2.97 23.95 10.63
C VAL A 52 4.39 24.48 10.75
N SER A 53 4.55 25.59 11.46
CA SER A 53 5.87 26.21 11.64
C SER A 53 6.81 25.45 12.54
N GLU A 54 6.25 24.69 13.48
CA GLU A 54 7.03 23.89 14.42
C GLU A 54 7.63 22.67 13.72
N MET A 55 7.06 22.24 12.60
CA MET A 55 7.63 21.19 11.76
C MET A 55 8.94 21.66 11.12
N LYS A 56 10.07 21.08 11.54
CA LYS A 56 11.41 21.40 11.01
C LYS A 56 11.92 20.30 10.10
N ALA A 57 12.49 20.68 8.95
CA ALA A 57 13.08 19.75 7.98
C ALA A 57 14.21 18.90 8.57
N GLU A 58 15.06 19.47 9.44
CA GLU A 58 16.16 18.71 10.07
C GLU A 58 15.65 17.60 11.00
N ASN A 59 14.50 17.81 11.66
CA ASN A 59 13.87 16.78 12.48
C ASN A 59 13.41 15.60 11.60
N ILE A 60 12.75 15.90 10.47
CA ILE A 60 12.29 14.87 9.52
C ILE A 60 13.48 14.07 8.98
N LYS A 61 14.57 14.76 8.60
CA LYS A 61 15.81 14.14 8.13
C LYS A 61 16.44 13.23 9.19
N SER A 62 16.46 13.67 10.44
CA SER A 62 16.98 12.88 11.57
C SER A 62 16.14 11.62 11.82
N PHE A 63 14.80 11.73 11.83
CA PHE A 63 13.90 10.58 11.96
C PHE A 63 14.03 9.61 10.79
N LEU A 64 14.12 10.11 9.55
CA LEU A 64 14.35 9.26 8.39
C LEU A 64 15.66 8.48 8.57
N ARG A 65 16.75 9.17 8.94
CA ARG A 65 18.05 8.51 9.14
C ARG A 65 18.04 7.51 10.29
N SER A 66 17.27 7.72 11.37
CA SER A 66 17.17 6.75 12.46
C SER A 66 16.42 5.50 12.03
N PHE A 67 15.34 5.64 11.27
CA PHE A 67 14.47 4.53 10.88
C PHE A 67 14.98 3.69 9.71
N THR A 68 15.85 4.22 8.86
CA THR A 68 16.32 3.52 7.64
C THR A 68 17.71 2.89 7.77
N LYS A 69 18.21 2.63 8.98
CA LYS A 69 19.55 2.02 9.16
C LYS A 69 19.58 0.52 8.91
N LEU A 70 18.48 -0.17 9.22
CA LEU A 70 18.38 -1.62 9.15
C LEU A 70 17.04 -2.02 8.50
N PRO A 71 16.98 -3.17 7.80
CA PRO A 71 15.72 -3.72 7.28
C PRO A 71 14.71 -3.96 8.40
N HIS A 72 13.48 -3.49 8.22
CA HIS A 72 12.40 -3.59 9.20
C HIS A 72 11.16 -4.25 8.58
N LEU A 73 11.35 -5.44 8.00
CA LEU A 73 10.27 -6.22 7.38
C LEU A 73 9.18 -6.57 8.42
N ALA A 74 7.91 -6.55 8.02
CA ALA A 74 6.79 -6.89 8.90
C ALA A 74 7.03 -8.25 9.58
N GLY A 75 6.63 -8.39 10.84
CA GLY A 75 6.81 -9.61 11.65
C GLY A 75 8.24 -9.87 12.17
N THR A 76 9.25 -9.08 11.77
CA THR A 76 10.64 -9.26 12.24
C THR A 76 10.91 -8.53 13.55
N GLU A 77 11.96 -8.97 14.27
CA GLU A 77 12.41 -8.34 15.51
C GLU A 77 12.74 -6.85 15.33
N GLN A 78 13.44 -6.50 14.24
CA GLN A 78 13.81 -5.10 13.98
C GLN A 78 12.59 -4.19 13.81
N ASN A 79 11.52 -4.68 13.17
CA ASN A 79 10.27 -3.92 13.04
C ASN A 79 9.55 -3.76 14.39
N PHE A 80 9.65 -4.75 15.28
CA PHE A 80 9.13 -4.65 16.65
C PHE A 80 9.93 -3.65 17.51
N LEU A 81 11.26 -3.61 17.37
CA LEU A 81 12.10 -2.60 18.03
C LEU A 81 11.73 -1.19 17.57
N LEU A 82 11.54 -0.99 16.26
CA LEU A 82 11.06 0.29 15.71
C LEU A 82 9.68 0.68 16.27
N ALA A 83 8.76 -0.28 16.43
CA ALA A 83 7.45 -0.02 17.03
C ALA A 83 7.57 0.46 18.50
N LYS A 84 8.47 -0.14 19.30
CA LYS A 84 8.76 0.31 20.67
C LYS A 84 9.42 1.69 20.70
N GLU A 85 10.30 1.97 19.73
CA GLU A 85 10.94 3.28 19.61
C GLU A 85 9.88 4.36 19.35
N ILE A 86 9.00 4.16 18.37
CA ILE A 86 7.88 5.07 18.06
C ILE A 86 6.98 5.24 19.28
N GLN A 87 6.62 4.15 19.97
CA GLN A 87 5.83 4.22 21.20
C GLN A 87 6.49 5.11 22.27
N THR A 88 7.80 4.98 22.43
CA THR A 88 8.58 5.77 23.39
C THR A 88 8.62 7.24 22.98
N GLN A 89 8.86 7.52 21.70
CA GLN A 89 8.86 8.88 21.14
C GLN A 89 7.49 9.55 21.31
N TRP A 90 6.40 8.85 21.02
CA TRP A 90 5.03 9.37 21.18
C TRP A 90 4.70 9.73 22.63
N LYS A 91 5.09 8.88 23.59
CA LYS A 91 4.95 9.22 25.03
C LYS A 91 5.77 10.45 25.38
N LYS A 92 6.99 10.56 24.87
CA LYS A 92 7.86 11.72 25.09
C LYS A 92 7.29 13.00 24.48
N PHE A 93 6.62 12.92 23.33
CA PHE A 93 5.96 14.06 22.69
C PHE A 93 4.71 14.53 23.44
N GLY A 94 4.25 13.79 24.46
CA GLY A 94 3.14 14.19 25.32
C GLY A 94 1.78 13.65 24.89
N LEU A 95 1.72 12.59 24.08
CA LEU A 95 0.44 11.92 23.81
C LEU A 95 -0.08 11.25 25.09
N ASP A 96 -1.38 11.42 25.38
CA ASP A 96 -2.04 10.83 26.56
C ASP A 96 -1.91 9.30 26.62
N SER A 97 -1.90 8.64 25.46
CA SER A 97 -1.69 7.20 25.37
C SER A 97 -0.97 6.79 24.09
N ALA A 98 -0.06 5.82 24.23
CA ALA A 98 0.61 5.13 23.13
C ALA A 98 0.77 3.65 23.50
N LYS A 99 0.05 2.76 22.81
CA LYS A 99 -0.02 1.32 23.12
C LYS A 99 0.37 0.51 21.89
N LEU A 100 1.07 -0.60 22.12
CA LEU A 100 1.28 -1.62 21.08
C LEU A 100 0.06 -2.52 21.01
N VAL A 101 -0.51 -2.67 19.83
CA VAL A 101 -1.63 -3.57 19.56
C VAL A 101 -1.16 -4.57 18.50
N HIS A 102 -1.05 -5.85 18.89
CA HIS A 102 -0.60 -6.93 18.02
C HIS A 102 -1.76 -7.75 17.47
N TYR A 103 -1.53 -8.43 16.35
CA TYR A 103 -2.43 -9.41 15.75
C TYR A 103 -1.58 -10.56 15.20
N ASP A 104 -2.11 -11.77 15.26
CA ASP A 104 -1.43 -12.99 14.79
C ASP A 104 -1.89 -13.28 13.36
N VAL A 105 -1.27 -12.60 12.40
CA VAL A 105 -1.69 -12.60 10.98
C VAL A 105 -0.84 -13.54 10.13
N LEU A 106 -1.40 -14.00 9.01
CA LEU A 106 -0.65 -14.79 8.05
C LEU A 106 0.32 -13.90 7.26
N LEU A 107 1.62 -14.18 7.40
CA LEU A 107 2.69 -13.57 6.61
C LEU A 107 3.36 -14.62 5.72
N SER A 108 4.17 -14.15 4.77
CA SER A 108 4.89 -15.00 3.83
C SER A 108 6.33 -14.52 3.75
N TYR A 109 7.28 -15.45 3.81
CA TYR A 109 8.71 -15.20 3.70
C TYR A 109 9.34 -16.25 2.77
N PRO A 110 10.43 -15.90 2.06
CA PRO A 110 11.22 -16.89 1.33
C PRO A 110 11.87 -17.85 2.33
N ASN A 111 12.15 -19.06 1.87
CA ASN A 111 12.91 -19.99 2.70
C ASN A 111 14.42 -19.79 2.49
N GLU A 112 15.15 -19.68 3.59
CA GLU A 112 16.59 -19.42 3.57
C GLU A 112 17.42 -20.62 3.10
N THR A 113 16.97 -21.86 3.32
CA THR A 113 17.69 -23.09 2.95
C THR A 113 17.38 -23.56 1.52
N ASN A 114 16.29 -23.10 0.93
CA ASN A 114 15.90 -23.43 -0.44
C ASN A 114 15.50 -22.15 -1.18
N ALA A 115 16.53 -21.50 -1.73
CA ALA A 115 16.44 -20.25 -2.46
C ALA A 115 15.51 -20.35 -3.68
N ASN A 116 14.71 -19.32 -3.90
CA ASN A 116 13.93 -19.17 -5.13
C ASN A 116 14.85 -18.75 -6.29
N TYR A 117 14.61 -19.28 -7.49
CA TYR A 117 15.29 -18.86 -8.70
C TYR A 117 14.49 -19.22 -9.95
N ILE A 118 14.83 -18.59 -11.05
CA ILE A 118 14.39 -18.98 -12.39
C ILE A 118 15.62 -19.52 -13.11
N SER A 119 15.44 -20.61 -13.85
CA SER A 119 16.47 -21.16 -14.72
C SER A 119 15.94 -21.44 -16.12
N ILE A 120 16.87 -21.43 -17.08
CA ILE A 120 16.62 -21.92 -18.44
C ILE A 120 17.32 -23.26 -18.53
N VAL A 121 16.61 -24.26 -19.03
CA VAL A 121 17.11 -25.63 -19.23
C VAL A 121 17.06 -25.96 -20.71
N ASP A 122 18.03 -26.73 -21.19
CA ASP A 122 18.03 -27.23 -22.56
C ASP A 122 17.22 -28.52 -22.72
N GLU A 123 17.24 -29.11 -23.91
CA GLU A 123 16.57 -30.37 -24.25
C GLU A 123 17.10 -31.60 -23.50
N HIS A 124 18.26 -31.48 -22.84
CA HIS A 124 18.89 -32.50 -22.02
C HIS A 124 18.75 -32.20 -20.52
N GLU A 125 17.84 -31.30 -20.15
CA GLU A 125 17.61 -30.83 -18.77
C GLU A 125 18.85 -30.17 -18.12
N THR A 126 19.82 -29.73 -18.92
CA THR A 126 21.01 -29.04 -18.43
C THR A 126 20.68 -27.57 -18.19
N GLU A 127 20.98 -27.09 -16.98
CA GLU A 127 20.80 -25.68 -16.61
C GLU A 127 21.82 -24.80 -17.36
N ILE A 128 21.32 -23.98 -18.29
CA ILE A 128 22.14 -23.07 -19.11
C ILE A 128 22.15 -21.64 -18.57
N PHE A 129 21.15 -21.27 -17.77
CA PHE A 129 21.09 -19.98 -17.10
C PHE A 129 20.36 -20.09 -15.78
N LYS A 130 20.75 -19.28 -14.80
CA LYS A 130 20.10 -19.15 -13.50
C LYS A 130 20.11 -17.69 -13.06
N THR A 131 18.97 -17.23 -12.54
CA THR A 131 18.87 -15.87 -11.98
C THR A 131 19.66 -15.74 -10.67
N SER A 132 20.16 -14.53 -10.40
CA SER A 132 20.75 -14.22 -9.09
C SER A 132 19.73 -14.39 -7.97
N TYR A 133 20.19 -14.85 -6.80
CA TYR A 133 19.37 -14.99 -5.60
C TYR A 133 19.21 -13.67 -4.82
N PHE A 134 20.25 -12.83 -4.81
CA PHE A 134 20.25 -11.55 -4.11
C PHE A 134 20.60 -10.39 -5.04
N GLU A 135 20.11 -9.20 -4.73
CA GLU A 135 20.70 -7.96 -5.23
C GLU A 135 22.08 -7.72 -4.62
N PRO A 136 22.97 -7.00 -5.33
CA PRO A 136 24.14 -6.41 -4.71
C PRO A 136 23.74 -5.49 -3.55
N THR A 137 24.43 -5.61 -2.43
CA THR A 137 24.24 -4.73 -1.28
C THR A 137 24.63 -3.29 -1.63
N PRO A 138 23.79 -2.29 -1.32
CA PRO A 138 24.14 -0.88 -1.53
C PRO A 138 25.33 -0.44 -0.67
N ASP A 139 26.12 0.50 -1.19
CA ASP A 139 27.24 1.12 -0.48
C ASP A 139 26.83 1.64 0.92
N GLY A 140 27.64 1.33 1.93
CA GLY A 140 27.43 1.69 3.33
C GLY A 140 26.52 0.74 4.12
N TYR A 141 26.03 -0.33 3.50
CA TYR A 141 25.21 -1.38 4.13
C TYR A 141 25.85 -2.77 4.04
N GLU A 142 27.15 -2.86 3.76
CA GLU A 142 27.88 -4.12 3.52
C GLU A 142 27.78 -5.10 4.70
N ASN A 143 27.66 -4.57 5.92
CA ASN A 143 27.54 -5.36 7.16
C ASN A 143 26.10 -5.75 7.52
N VAL A 144 25.10 -5.40 6.69
CA VAL A 144 23.69 -5.73 6.94
C VAL A 144 23.39 -7.12 6.37
N THR A 145 23.08 -8.07 7.25
CA THR A 145 22.95 -9.50 6.90
C THR A 145 21.51 -9.97 6.70
N ASN A 146 20.52 -9.23 7.19
CA ASN A 146 19.12 -9.63 7.21
C ASN A 146 18.29 -9.03 6.05
N ILE A 147 18.92 -8.77 4.90
CA ILE A 147 18.22 -8.32 3.71
C ILE A 147 17.46 -9.51 3.13
N VAL A 148 16.13 -9.45 3.12
CA VAL A 148 15.29 -10.49 2.52
C VAL A 148 15.53 -10.52 0.99
N PRO A 149 15.76 -11.68 0.34
CA PRO A 149 15.92 -11.74 -1.11
C PRO A 149 14.64 -11.31 -1.85
N PRO A 150 14.71 -11.04 -3.16
CA PRO A 150 13.54 -10.76 -3.97
C PRO A 150 12.56 -11.94 -3.96
N TYR A 151 11.30 -11.65 -3.65
CA TYR A 151 10.21 -12.61 -3.78
C TYR A 151 8.87 -11.88 -3.90
N ASN A 152 7.88 -12.58 -4.42
CA ASN A 152 6.49 -12.16 -4.33
C ASN A 152 5.81 -12.86 -3.16
N ALA A 153 5.41 -12.09 -2.15
CA ALA A 153 4.79 -12.64 -0.95
C ALA A 153 3.45 -13.30 -1.29
N PHE A 154 3.19 -14.45 -0.66
CA PHE A 154 2.05 -15.34 -0.90
C PHE A 154 2.03 -16.01 -2.29
N SER A 155 3.17 -16.07 -2.97
CA SER A 155 3.30 -16.98 -4.12
C SER A 155 3.07 -18.42 -3.68
N ALA A 156 2.34 -19.18 -4.51
CA ALA A 156 2.31 -20.62 -4.39
C ALA A 156 3.71 -21.21 -4.60
N GLN A 157 3.92 -22.41 -4.08
CA GLN A 157 5.14 -23.16 -4.30
C GLN A 157 4.99 -24.10 -5.48
N GLY A 158 6.12 -24.43 -6.08
CA GLY A 158 6.19 -25.36 -7.18
C GLY A 158 7.50 -25.22 -7.92
N MET A 159 7.80 -26.24 -8.72
CA MET A 159 8.92 -26.24 -9.66
C MET A 159 8.42 -26.38 -11.11
N PRO A 160 7.47 -25.53 -11.58
CA PRO A 160 6.90 -25.69 -12.92
C PRO A 160 7.96 -25.52 -14.01
N GLU A 161 7.85 -26.37 -15.02
CA GLU A 161 8.67 -26.35 -16.23
C GLU A 161 7.76 -26.17 -17.44
N GLY A 162 8.11 -25.25 -18.34
CA GLY A 162 7.33 -25.03 -19.55
C GLY A 162 7.93 -23.98 -20.48
N ASP A 163 7.28 -23.81 -21.64
CA ASP A 163 7.66 -22.74 -22.57
C ASP A 163 7.30 -21.37 -22.00
N LEU A 164 8.05 -20.35 -22.45
CA LEU A 164 7.89 -18.99 -22.00
C LEU A 164 7.05 -18.16 -22.98
N VAL A 165 6.04 -17.46 -22.47
CA VAL A 165 5.21 -16.52 -23.24
C VAL A 165 5.31 -15.12 -22.64
N TYR A 166 5.68 -14.13 -23.46
CA TYR A 166 5.64 -12.73 -23.06
C TYR A 166 4.22 -12.18 -23.11
N VAL A 167 3.73 -11.61 -22.00
CA VAL A 167 2.33 -11.18 -21.85
C VAL A 167 2.17 -9.69 -21.55
N ASN A 168 3.13 -8.87 -22.00
CA ASN A 168 3.09 -7.42 -21.82
C ASN A 168 2.93 -7.05 -20.32
N TYR A 169 1.89 -6.30 -19.94
CA TYR A 169 1.61 -5.94 -18.54
C TYR A 169 0.66 -6.93 -17.85
N ALA A 170 0.35 -8.08 -18.46
CA ALA A 170 -0.59 -9.08 -17.93
C ALA A 170 -1.98 -8.50 -17.56
N ARG A 171 -2.42 -7.48 -18.29
CA ARG A 171 -3.77 -6.93 -18.16
C ARG A 171 -4.76 -7.87 -18.84
N THR A 172 -6.04 -7.71 -18.52
CA THR A 172 -7.11 -8.52 -19.12
C THR A 172 -7.09 -8.40 -20.65
N GLU A 173 -6.90 -7.19 -21.17
CA GLU A 173 -6.76 -6.93 -22.60
C GLU A 173 -5.49 -7.54 -23.23
N ASP A 174 -4.40 -7.71 -22.47
CA ASP A 174 -3.18 -8.33 -22.98
C ASP A 174 -3.41 -9.83 -23.24
N PHE A 175 -4.10 -10.52 -22.32
CA PHE A 175 -4.47 -11.92 -22.51
C PHE A 175 -5.54 -12.12 -23.59
N PHE A 176 -6.54 -11.25 -23.67
CA PHE A 176 -7.51 -11.30 -24.77
C PHE A 176 -6.86 -11.12 -26.14
N LYS A 177 -5.89 -10.21 -26.24
CA LYS A 177 -5.15 -10.00 -27.48
C LYS A 177 -4.33 -11.23 -27.87
N LEU A 178 -3.62 -11.83 -26.92
CA LEU A 178 -2.84 -13.06 -27.16
C LEU A 178 -3.72 -14.21 -27.67
N GLU A 179 -4.85 -14.45 -27.00
CA GLU A 179 -5.75 -15.54 -27.35
C GLU A 179 -6.49 -15.28 -28.67
N ARG A 180 -7.12 -14.12 -28.80
CA ARG A 180 -8.10 -13.85 -29.88
C ARG A 180 -7.50 -13.28 -31.15
N GLU A 181 -6.47 -12.44 -31.03
CA GLU A 181 -5.86 -11.78 -32.19
C GLU A 181 -4.60 -12.52 -32.67
N MET A 182 -3.89 -13.16 -31.75
CA MET A 182 -2.57 -13.73 -32.04
C MET A 182 -2.55 -15.26 -32.00
N GLY A 183 -3.62 -15.90 -31.54
CA GLY A 183 -3.74 -17.37 -31.48
C GLY A 183 -2.74 -18.04 -30.54
N ILE A 184 -2.25 -17.31 -29.53
CA ILE A 184 -1.30 -17.82 -28.54
C ILE A 184 -2.08 -18.35 -27.33
N ASN A 185 -1.87 -19.63 -27.00
CA ASN A 185 -2.46 -20.27 -25.82
C ASN A 185 -1.46 -20.30 -24.65
N CYS A 186 -1.83 -19.69 -23.52
CA CYS A 186 -1.02 -19.66 -22.30
C CYS A 186 -1.20 -20.89 -21.39
N THR A 187 -2.10 -21.82 -21.73
CA THR A 187 -2.37 -23.02 -20.94
C THR A 187 -1.11 -23.89 -20.84
N GLY A 188 -0.70 -24.21 -19.61
CA GLY A 188 0.50 -25.01 -19.35
C GLY A 188 1.81 -24.29 -19.66
N LYS A 189 1.80 -22.94 -19.76
CA LYS A 189 2.98 -22.12 -20.06
C LYS A 189 3.41 -21.31 -18.85
N ILE A 190 4.69 -20.96 -18.81
CA ILE A 190 5.21 -19.93 -17.92
C ILE A 190 5.05 -18.60 -18.65
N VAL A 191 4.42 -17.62 -18.02
CA VAL A 191 4.26 -16.28 -18.60
C VAL A 191 5.27 -15.31 -18.00
N ILE A 192 5.81 -14.39 -18.80
CA ILE A 192 6.65 -13.28 -18.31
C ILE A 192 5.98 -11.95 -18.60
N ALA A 193 5.82 -11.14 -17.57
CA ALA A 193 5.12 -9.86 -17.62
C ALA A 193 5.95 -8.75 -16.97
N ARG A 194 5.87 -7.55 -17.52
CA ARG A 194 6.44 -6.36 -16.90
C ARG A 194 5.54 -5.82 -15.79
N TYR A 195 6.16 -5.29 -14.74
CA TYR A 195 5.48 -4.49 -13.74
C TYR A 195 4.88 -3.21 -14.36
N GLY A 196 3.93 -2.58 -13.66
CA GLY A 196 3.24 -1.35 -14.10
C GLY A 196 1.79 -1.56 -14.56
N LYS A 197 1.09 -0.45 -14.80
CA LYS A 197 -0.32 -0.31 -15.23
C LYS A 197 -1.38 -0.83 -14.26
N ILE A 198 -1.29 -2.09 -13.82
CA ILE A 198 -2.22 -2.72 -12.87
C ILE A 198 -1.48 -3.29 -11.66
N PHE A 199 -2.20 -3.50 -10.57
CA PHE A 199 -1.67 -4.14 -9.38
C PHE A 199 -1.19 -5.57 -9.69
N ARG A 200 -0.04 -5.96 -9.09
CA ARG A 200 0.62 -7.24 -9.40
C ARG A 200 -0.21 -8.48 -9.07
N GLY A 201 -1.05 -8.43 -8.03
CA GLY A 201 -1.98 -9.54 -7.75
C GLY A 201 -3.02 -9.74 -8.87
N ASN A 202 -3.43 -8.68 -9.57
CA ASN A 202 -4.30 -8.82 -10.74
C ASN A 202 -3.57 -9.47 -11.93
N LYS A 203 -2.27 -9.19 -12.11
CA LYS A 203 -1.45 -9.86 -13.13
C LYS A 203 -1.42 -11.38 -12.89
N VAL A 204 -1.18 -11.78 -11.65
CA VAL A 204 -1.20 -13.20 -11.24
C VAL A 204 -2.58 -13.81 -11.47
N LYS A 205 -3.66 -13.15 -11.00
CA LYS A 205 -5.04 -13.61 -11.24
C LYS A 205 -5.34 -13.81 -12.74
N ASN A 206 -4.96 -12.86 -13.58
CA ASN A 206 -5.21 -12.95 -15.01
C ASN A 206 -4.41 -14.09 -15.66
N ALA A 207 -3.15 -14.27 -15.26
CA ALA A 207 -2.33 -15.39 -15.72
C ALA A 207 -2.93 -16.75 -15.31
N MET A 208 -3.46 -16.86 -14.09
CA MET A 208 -4.18 -18.06 -13.63
C MET A 208 -5.41 -18.33 -14.50
N LEU A 209 -6.22 -17.31 -14.78
CA LEU A 209 -7.41 -17.44 -15.64
C LEU A 209 -7.04 -17.82 -17.09
N ALA A 210 -5.85 -17.44 -17.55
CA ALA A 210 -5.32 -17.84 -18.86
C ALA A 210 -4.66 -19.24 -18.87
N GLY A 211 -4.70 -19.97 -17.75
CA GLY A 211 -4.15 -21.33 -17.62
C GLY A 211 -2.63 -21.41 -17.46
N ALA A 212 -1.96 -20.30 -17.14
CA ALA A 212 -0.52 -20.29 -16.91
C ALA A 212 -0.16 -21.08 -15.65
N ILE A 213 0.96 -21.81 -15.71
CA ILE A 213 1.48 -22.63 -14.59
C ILE A 213 2.55 -21.89 -13.77
N GLY A 214 2.95 -20.71 -14.21
CA GLY A 214 3.92 -19.85 -13.53
C GLY A 214 3.94 -18.45 -14.14
N ILE A 215 4.34 -17.45 -13.37
CA ILE A 215 4.48 -16.06 -13.81
C ILE A 215 5.79 -15.45 -13.31
N ILE A 216 6.53 -14.83 -14.22
CA ILE A 216 7.72 -14.03 -13.95
C ILE A 216 7.34 -12.56 -14.06
N LEU A 217 7.66 -11.78 -13.03
CA LEU A 217 7.47 -10.33 -13.03
C LEU A 217 8.83 -9.62 -13.04
N TYR A 218 9.03 -8.71 -13.99
CA TYR A 218 10.27 -7.93 -14.11
C TYR A 218 10.01 -6.42 -14.25
N SER A 219 10.98 -5.62 -13.85
CA SER A 219 10.93 -4.15 -13.98
C SER A 219 11.55 -3.72 -15.29
N ASP A 220 10.73 -3.40 -16.28
CA ASP A 220 11.20 -2.98 -17.60
C ASP A 220 11.76 -1.54 -17.53
N PRO A 221 12.97 -1.26 -18.09
CA PRO A 221 13.49 0.10 -18.16
C PRO A 221 12.55 1.10 -18.84
N ALA A 222 11.69 0.65 -19.76
CA ALA A 222 10.67 1.51 -20.37
C ALA A 222 9.69 2.13 -19.35
N ASP A 223 9.52 1.50 -18.19
CA ASP A 223 8.62 1.96 -17.12
C ASP A 223 9.37 2.42 -15.86
N TYR A 224 10.59 1.93 -15.63
CA TYR A 224 11.33 2.10 -14.37
C TYR A 224 12.70 2.78 -14.54
N PHE A 225 12.96 3.37 -15.70
CA PHE A 225 14.21 4.09 -15.98
C PHE A 225 13.92 5.46 -16.60
N ALA A 226 14.22 6.53 -15.85
CA ALA A 226 14.12 7.89 -16.34
C ALA A 226 15.22 8.17 -17.39
N PRO A 227 14.90 8.88 -18.49
CA PRO A 227 15.89 9.21 -19.50
C PRO A 227 17.01 10.07 -18.90
N GLU A 228 18.24 9.86 -19.39
CA GLU A 228 19.43 10.65 -19.03
C GLU A 228 19.87 10.61 -17.55
N VAL A 229 19.32 9.68 -16.75
CA VAL A 229 19.68 9.50 -15.34
C VAL A 229 20.45 8.19 -15.17
N GLN A 230 21.55 8.22 -14.40
CA GLN A 230 22.33 7.02 -14.09
C GLN A 230 21.63 6.12 -13.06
N PRO A 231 21.85 4.79 -13.10
CA PRO A 231 21.37 3.92 -12.04
C PRO A 231 22.07 4.21 -10.70
N TYR A 232 21.42 3.84 -9.61
CA TYR A 232 22.02 3.85 -8.28
C TYR A 232 23.34 3.05 -8.26
N PRO A 233 24.41 3.52 -7.59
CA PRO A 233 24.47 4.69 -6.67
C PRO A 233 24.75 6.04 -7.33
N LYS A 234 25.09 6.08 -8.63
CA LYS A 234 25.49 7.33 -9.30
C LYS A 234 24.31 8.23 -9.66
N GLY A 235 23.11 7.67 -9.76
CA GLY A 235 21.87 8.42 -9.87
C GLY A 235 20.73 7.70 -9.16
N TRP A 236 19.49 8.05 -9.49
CA TRP A 236 18.30 7.55 -8.81
C TRP A 236 17.50 6.54 -9.65
N ASN A 237 18.03 6.12 -10.80
CA ASN A 237 17.41 5.06 -11.59
C ASN A 237 17.63 3.67 -11.00
N LEU A 238 16.73 2.77 -11.34
CA LEU A 238 16.77 1.37 -10.93
C LEU A 238 18.00 0.66 -11.55
N PRO A 239 18.89 0.04 -10.74
CA PRO A 239 19.94 -0.82 -11.27
C PRO A 239 19.36 -2.07 -11.94
N GLY A 240 20.01 -2.57 -13.01
CA GLY A 240 19.54 -3.76 -13.73
C GLY A 240 19.57 -5.06 -12.91
N THR A 241 20.25 -5.06 -11.76
CA THR A 241 20.29 -6.17 -10.80
C THR A 241 19.17 -6.12 -9.77
N ALA A 242 18.39 -5.03 -9.70
CA ALA A 242 17.39 -4.83 -8.66
C ALA A 242 16.01 -5.38 -9.04
N ALA A 243 15.36 -6.08 -8.11
CA ALA A 243 14.04 -6.65 -8.31
C ALA A 243 13.01 -6.05 -7.35
N GLN A 244 11.83 -5.73 -7.87
CA GLN A 244 10.74 -5.18 -7.05
C GLN A 244 10.06 -6.31 -6.26
N ARG A 245 10.17 -6.25 -4.92
CA ARG A 245 9.39 -7.08 -3.98
C ARG A 245 7.93 -6.62 -3.92
N GLY A 246 7.02 -7.50 -3.47
CA GLY A 246 5.64 -7.14 -3.17
C GLY A 246 4.70 -8.33 -3.09
N ASN A 247 3.58 -8.18 -2.37
CA ASN A 247 2.57 -9.24 -2.26
C ASN A 247 1.73 -9.39 -3.54
N VAL A 248 1.28 -10.61 -3.82
CA VAL A 248 0.42 -10.96 -4.97
C VAL A 248 -0.98 -11.40 -4.57
N LEU A 249 -1.37 -11.22 -3.31
CA LEU A 249 -2.73 -11.52 -2.86
C LEU A 249 -3.76 -10.62 -3.53
N ASN A 250 -4.95 -11.17 -3.78
CA ASN A 250 -6.10 -10.42 -4.26
C ASN A 250 -7.19 -10.37 -3.19
N LEU A 251 -6.99 -9.55 -2.16
CA LEU A 251 -7.84 -9.56 -0.96
C LEU A 251 -9.17 -8.81 -1.09
N ASN A 252 -9.31 -7.92 -2.07
CA ASN A 252 -10.49 -7.06 -2.23
C ASN A 252 -10.95 -6.38 -0.91
N GLY A 253 -9.99 -6.01 -0.05
CA GLY A 253 -10.26 -5.35 1.24
C GLY A 253 -10.46 -6.28 2.45
N ALA A 254 -10.30 -7.59 2.30
CA ALA A 254 -10.58 -8.57 3.36
C ALA A 254 -9.72 -8.46 4.63
N GLY A 255 -8.52 -7.85 4.55
CA GLY A 255 -7.57 -7.82 5.66
C GLY A 255 -6.68 -9.07 5.68
N ASP A 256 -6.49 -9.68 6.85
CA ASP A 256 -5.75 -10.94 6.96
C ASP A 256 -6.48 -12.07 6.21
N PRO A 257 -5.80 -12.85 5.34
CA PRO A 257 -6.42 -13.92 4.57
C PRO A 257 -7.18 -14.96 5.39
N LEU A 258 -6.79 -15.18 6.65
CA LEU A 258 -7.36 -16.22 7.50
C LEU A 258 -8.51 -15.73 8.38
N THR A 259 -8.68 -14.42 8.51
CA THR A 259 -9.69 -13.80 9.40
C THR A 259 -10.50 -12.70 8.70
N PRO A 260 -11.09 -12.94 7.51
CA PRO A 260 -11.84 -11.93 6.80
C PRO A 260 -13.02 -11.42 7.63
N GLY A 261 -13.03 -10.11 7.91
CA GLY A 261 -14.07 -9.45 8.70
C GLY A 261 -13.91 -9.54 10.22
N TYR A 262 -12.88 -10.22 10.73
CA TYR A 262 -12.64 -10.38 12.17
C TYR A 262 -11.19 -10.02 12.56
N PRO A 263 -10.94 -9.58 13.80
CA PRO A 263 -9.58 -9.31 14.26
C PRO A 263 -8.82 -10.62 14.52
N ALA A 264 -7.63 -10.81 13.94
CA ALA A 264 -6.76 -11.96 14.20
C ALA A 264 -6.14 -11.95 15.61
N LYS A 265 -6.94 -12.32 16.63
CA LYS A 265 -6.53 -12.53 18.02
C LYS A 265 -6.45 -14.03 18.33
N GLY A 266 -5.70 -14.43 19.35
CA GLY A 266 -5.47 -15.85 19.69
C GLY A 266 -6.71 -16.75 19.91
N THR A 267 -7.92 -16.20 20.03
CA THR A 267 -9.18 -16.97 20.11
C THR A 267 -9.97 -17.00 18.79
N SER A 268 -9.41 -16.46 17.71
CA SER A 268 -10.13 -16.31 16.44
C SER A 268 -10.20 -17.62 15.70
N TYR A 269 -11.33 -17.88 15.05
CA TYR A 269 -11.42 -18.95 14.07
C TYR A 269 -10.57 -18.57 12.86
N LEU A 270 -9.58 -19.40 12.54
CA LEU A 270 -8.74 -19.24 11.36
C LEU A 270 -9.30 -20.10 10.23
N LEU A 271 -9.48 -19.52 9.05
CA LEU A 271 -9.72 -20.32 7.85
C LEU A 271 -8.54 -21.28 7.64
N GLN A 272 -8.82 -22.50 7.19
CA GLN A 272 -7.75 -23.43 6.86
C GLN A 272 -7.05 -22.93 5.60
N VAL A 273 -5.73 -23.04 5.57
CA VAL A 273 -4.91 -22.63 4.42
C VAL A 273 -5.42 -23.24 3.11
N ALA A 274 -5.80 -24.52 3.11
CA ALA A 274 -6.36 -25.20 1.94
C ALA A 274 -7.78 -24.72 1.55
N THR A 275 -8.57 -24.16 2.47
CA THR A 275 -9.92 -23.63 2.22
C THR A 275 -9.96 -22.13 1.91
N THR A 276 -8.81 -21.47 1.74
CA THR A 276 -8.77 -20.10 1.19
C THR A 276 -9.12 -20.02 -0.32
N ASN A 277 -9.71 -21.10 -0.87
CA ASN A 277 -10.51 -21.19 -2.11
C ASN A 277 -11.77 -20.27 -2.15
N MET A 278 -11.93 -19.32 -1.23
CA MET A 278 -12.99 -18.30 -1.26
C MET A 278 -12.74 -17.19 -2.31
N LEU A 279 -11.71 -17.35 -3.14
CA LEU A 279 -11.53 -16.65 -4.41
C LEU A 279 -11.39 -17.73 -5.49
N GLU A 280 -12.38 -17.79 -6.38
CA GLU A 280 -12.58 -18.87 -7.35
C GLU A 280 -11.29 -19.37 -8.03
N ASN A 281 -11.21 -20.71 -8.08
CA ASN A 281 -10.32 -21.60 -8.84
C ASN A 281 -8.88 -21.81 -8.33
N HIS A 282 -8.74 -22.97 -7.65
CA HIS A 282 -7.60 -23.88 -7.60
C HIS A 282 -6.19 -23.26 -7.66
N PHE A 283 -5.58 -22.98 -6.51
CA PHE A 283 -4.19 -23.39 -6.19
C PHE A 283 -3.76 -22.96 -4.78
N LEU A 284 -4.18 -23.68 -3.72
CA LEU A 284 -3.61 -23.50 -2.37
C LEU A 284 -3.44 -24.84 -1.62
N GLU A 285 -3.04 -25.90 -2.33
CA GLU A 285 -2.76 -27.20 -1.69
C GLU A 285 -1.32 -27.41 -1.24
N SER A 286 -0.44 -26.42 -1.33
CA SER A 286 0.92 -26.57 -0.81
C SER A 286 1.45 -25.26 -0.26
N MET A 287 1.52 -25.20 1.08
CA MET A 287 2.28 -24.21 1.83
C MET A 287 3.39 -24.93 2.60
N MET A 288 4.51 -25.28 1.96
CA MET A 288 5.90 -25.07 2.38
C MET A 288 6.92 -25.14 1.21
N LEU A 289 7.82 -24.15 1.14
CA LEU A 289 9.14 -24.12 0.48
C LEU A 289 9.25 -24.23 -1.07
N SER A 290 9.65 -23.13 -1.77
CA SER A 290 10.19 -23.23 -3.14
C SER A 290 9.37 -22.67 -4.31
N LEU A 291 9.70 -21.52 -4.94
CA LEU A 291 9.29 -21.28 -6.35
C LEU A 291 10.52 -21.39 -7.25
N ILE A 292 10.54 -22.41 -8.10
CA ILE A 292 11.58 -22.61 -9.11
C ILE A 292 10.91 -22.70 -10.48
N LEU A 293 11.32 -21.86 -11.42
CA LEU A 293 10.77 -21.87 -12.77
C LEU A 293 11.82 -22.38 -13.73
N LYS A 294 11.54 -23.46 -14.45
CA LYS A 294 12.41 -23.98 -15.52
C LYS A 294 11.83 -23.63 -16.88
N ILE A 295 12.62 -22.96 -17.72
CA ILE A 295 12.19 -22.50 -19.04
C ILE A 295 12.82 -23.38 -20.11
N LYS A 296 12.01 -23.91 -21.04
CA LYS A 296 12.51 -24.58 -22.25
C LYS A 296 12.89 -23.54 -23.33
N PRO A 297 13.84 -23.83 -24.24
CA PRO A 297 14.41 -22.85 -25.16
C PRO A 297 13.47 -22.28 -26.24
N THR A 298 12.19 -22.64 -26.23
CA THR A 298 11.17 -22.21 -27.21
C THR A 298 10.59 -20.84 -26.86
N LEU A 299 11.30 -19.75 -27.22
CA LEU A 299 10.74 -18.40 -27.13
C LEU A 299 9.72 -18.17 -28.25
N VAL A 300 8.43 -18.14 -27.90
CA VAL A 300 7.38 -17.72 -28.84
C VAL A 300 7.30 -16.20 -28.82
N TRP A 301 7.95 -15.54 -29.79
CA TRP A 301 7.89 -14.09 -29.92
C TRP A 301 6.58 -13.66 -30.59
N PRO A 302 5.79 -12.79 -29.96
CA PRO A 302 4.62 -12.18 -30.59
C PRO A 302 5.05 -11.17 -31.66
N GLY A 303 5.39 -11.65 -32.87
CA GLY A 303 5.78 -10.76 -33.96
C GLY A 303 6.51 -11.35 -35.17
N LYS A 304 6.69 -12.67 -35.28
CA LYS A 304 7.18 -13.28 -36.52
C LYS A 304 6.19 -14.33 -37.03
N LYS A 305 5.51 -13.99 -38.12
CA LYS A 305 5.14 -14.97 -39.14
C LYS A 305 6.37 -15.25 -39.99
#